data_AF-A0A0C9TKE8-F1
#
_entry.id   AF-A0A0C9TKE8-F1
#
_cell.length_a   1.000
_cell.length_b   1.000
_cell.length_c   1.000
_cell.angle_alpha   90.00
_cell.angle_beta   90.00
_cell.angle_gamma   90.00
#
_symmetry.space_group_name_H-M   'P 1'
#
loop_
_entity.id
_entity.type
_entity.pdbx_description
1 polymer ?
#
loop_
_entity_poly.entity_id
_entity_poly.type
_entity_poly.pdbx_seq_one_letter_code
_entity_poly.pdbx_strand_id
1 'polypeptide(L)'
;MFWGQVESHQCTTYATREYTALLMNLPTTWEHRVEACKATALEIHGVSYLPKTCEDKGPGVVLGRWEINQNEPDCATFWNWYKDKGCTSQQSGKRRIEHYLENLPHGGDWKEFCATTPASFRGIHFIGAQECFQYNQGTYGHWEIDDSSC
;
A
#
# COMPACT_ATOMS: atom_id res chain seq x y z
N MET A 1 -18.45 -19.99 14.67
CA MET A 1 -17.98 -19.32 13.44
C MET A 1 -16.48 -19.41 13.34
N PHE A 2 -15.93 -19.50 12.14
CA PHE A 2 -14.49 -19.51 11.87
C PHE A 2 -14.22 -18.99 10.46
N TRP A 3 -13.01 -18.47 10.22
CA TRP A 3 -12.57 -18.08 8.89
C TRP A 3 -12.23 -19.32 8.07
N GLY A 4 -12.76 -19.38 6.84
CA GLY A 4 -12.41 -20.42 5.87
C GLY A 4 -11.03 -20.24 5.25
N GLN A 5 -10.88 -20.69 4.01
CA GLN A 5 -9.64 -20.48 3.25
C GLN A 5 -9.34 -18.99 3.15
N VAL A 6 -8.13 -18.62 3.57
CA VAL A 6 -7.59 -17.27 3.43
C VAL A 6 -6.96 -17.16 2.05
N GLU A 7 -7.41 -16.18 1.28
CA GLU A 7 -6.87 -15.84 -0.02
C GLU A 7 -6.01 -14.58 0.11
N SER A 8 -4.79 -14.68 -0.43
CA SER A 8 -3.84 -13.56 -0.55
C SER A 8 -3.97 -12.99 -1.95
N HIS A 9 -4.13 -11.67 -2.06
CA HIS A 9 -4.24 -10.97 -3.34
C HIS A 9 -2.93 -10.27 -3.71
N GLN A 10 -2.96 -9.54 -4.83
CA GLN A 10 -1.86 -8.70 -5.28
C GLN A 10 -1.59 -7.56 -4.29
N CYS A 11 -0.35 -7.08 -4.27
CA CYS A 11 0.03 -5.91 -3.50
C CYS A 11 -0.70 -4.67 -4.05
N THR A 12 -1.29 -3.87 -3.16
CA THR A 12 -2.10 -2.70 -3.54
C THR A 12 -1.30 -1.40 -3.50
N THR A 13 -0.47 -1.23 -2.47
CA THR A 13 0.40 -0.06 -2.24
C THR A 13 1.69 -0.49 -1.54
N TYR A 14 2.59 0.46 -1.23
CA TYR A 14 3.84 0.17 -0.52
C TYR A 14 3.60 -0.68 0.73
N ALA A 15 4.32 -1.82 0.79
CA ALA A 15 4.29 -2.78 1.89
C ALA A 15 2.87 -3.26 2.26
N THR A 16 1.90 -3.17 1.34
CA THR A 16 0.49 -3.41 1.63
C THR A 16 -0.11 -4.47 0.72
N ARG A 17 -0.79 -5.45 1.33
CA ARG A 17 -1.47 -6.55 0.65
C ARG A 17 -2.90 -6.72 1.12
N GLU A 18 -3.79 -7.02 0.18
CA GLU A 18 -5.17 -7.41 0.49
C GLU A 18 -5.27 -8.91 0.78
N TYR A 19 -6.04 -9.26 1.81
CA TYR A 19 -6.44 -10.62 2.13
C TYR A 19 -7.95 -10.72 2.19
N THR A 20 -8.49 -11.87 1.82
CA THR A 20 -9.92 -12.16 1.97
C THR A 20 -10.17 -13.55 2.53
N ALA A 21 -11.26 -13.70 3.27
CA ALA A 21 -11.70 -14.98 3.81
C ALA A 21 -13.21 -14.97 4.05
N LEU A 22 -13.87 -16.10 3.88
CA LEU A 22 -15.28 -16.26 4.20
C LEU A 22 -15.45 -16.64 5.67
N LEU A 23 -16.29 -15.91 6.40
CA LEU A 23 -16.74 -16.29 7.74
C LEU A 23 -17.82 -17.36 7.60
N MET A 24 -17.51 -18.57 8.07
CA MET A 24 -18.37 -19.74 7.95
C MET A 24 -19.06 -20.09 9.27
N ASN A 25 -20.04 -20.99 9.18
CA ASN A 25 -20.80 -21.53 10.31
C ASN A 25 -21.54 -20.43 11.10
N LEU A 26 -22.24 -19.58 10.34
CA LEU A 26 -23.20 -18.59 10.84
C LEU A 26 -24.63 -19.11 10.62
N PRO A 27 -25.56 -18.91 11.56
CA PRO A 27 -26.96 -19.28 11.33
C PRO A 27 -27.55 -18.48 10.15
N THR A 28 -28.27 -19.16 9.26
CA THR A 28 -28.79 -18.58 8.01
C THR A 28 -29.86 -17.50 8.22
N THR A 29 -30.57 -17.56 9.34
CA THR A 29 -31.61 -16.58 9.73
C THR A 29 -31.09 -15.49 10.65
N TRP A 30 -29.80 -15.51 11.02
CA TRP A 30 -29.26 -14.51 11.93
C TRP A 30 -29.01 -13.20 11.20
N GLU A 31 -29.50 -12.09 11.75
CA GLU A 31 -29.38 -10.75 11.13
C GLU A 31 -28.01 -10.09 11.41
N HIS A 32 -27.33 -10.47 12.50
CA HIS A 32 -26.09 -9.82 12.95
C HIS A 32 -24.79 -10.42 12.36
N ARG A 33 -24.87 -10.99 11.15
CA ARG A 33 -23.73 -11.68 10.53
C ARG A 33 -22.58 -10.73 10.18
N VAL A 34 -22.89 -9.51 9.80
CA VAL A 34 -21.88 -8.49 9.46
C VAL A 34 -21.16 -8.01 10.72
N GLU A 35 -21.87 -7.83 11.82
CA GLU A 35 -21.31 -7.49 13.14
C GLU A 35 -20.41 -8.61 13.64
N ALA A 36 -20.81 -9.87 13.47
CA ALA A 36 -19.99 -11.03 13.79
C ALA A 36 -18.67 -11.03 12.99
N CYS A 37 -18.74 -10.74 11.68
CA CYS A 37 -17.55 -10.56 10.85
C CYS A 37 -16.63 -9.46 11.39
N LYS A 38 -17.17 -8.28 11.70
CA LYS A 38 -16.39 -7.15 12.23
C LYS A 38 -15.74 -7.44 13.59
N ALA A 39 -16.30 -8.37 14.37
CA ALA A 39 -15.80 -8.74 15.69
C ALA A 39 -14.89 -9.98 15.69
N THR A 40 -14.74 -10.68 14.56
CA THR A 40 -13.92 -11.90 14.47
C THR A 40 -12.56 -11.56 13.90
N ALA A 41 -11.50 -11.76 14.68
CA ALA A 41 -10.14 -11.54 14.19
C ALA A 41 -9.64 -12.72 13.34
N LEU A 42 -8.73 -12.43 12.40
CA LEU A 42 -7.95 -13.40 11.63
C LEU A 42 -6.47 -13.19 11.96
N GLU A 43 -5.74 -14.28 12.18
CA GLU A 43 -4.29 -14.23 12.33
C GLU A 43 -3.61 -14.23 10.97
N ILE A 44 -2.82 -13.20 10.67
CA ILE A 44 -2.00 -13.07 9.46
C ILE A 44 -0.58 -12.77 9.91
N HIS A 45 0.38 -13.58 9.48
CA HIS A 45 1.80 -13.48 9.87
C HIS A 45 2.02 -13.46 11.40
N GLY A 46 1.22 -14.22 12.16
CA GLY A 46 1.31 -14.29 13.62
C GLY A 46 0.74 -13.07 14.36
N VAL A 47 0.06 -12.15 13.65
CA VAL A 47 -0.60 -10.97 14.22
C VAL A 47 -2.10 -11.05 13.97
N SER A 48 -2.89 -10.71 15.00
CA SER A 48 -4.35 -10.76 14.95
C SER A 48 -4.94 -9.45 14.41
N TYR A 49 -5.71 -9.53 13.32
CA TYR A 49 -6.35 -8.38 12.67
C TYR A 49 -7.87 -8.54 12.57
N LEU A 50 -8.60 -7.46 12.85
CA LEU A 50 -10.01 -7.36 12.50
C LEU A 50 -10.17 -6.98 11.03
N PRO A 51 -11.22 -7.47 10.33
CA PRO A 51 -11.43 -7.14 8.93
C PRO A 51 -11.71 -5.65 8.75
N LYS A 52 -11.11 -5.06 7.72
CA LYS A 52 -11.35 -3.68 7.30
C LYS A 52 -12.77 -3.52 6.76
N THR A 53 -13.25 -4.50 6.01
CA THR A 53 -14.63 -4.53 5.50
C THR A 53 -15.24 -5.92 5.60
N CYS A 54 -16.57 -5.97 5.71
CA CYS A 54 -17.37 -7.17 5.77
C CYS A 54 -18.53 -7.05 4.79
N GLU A 55 -18.68 -8.00 3.89
CA GLU A 55 -19.72 -8.01 2.85
C GLU A 55 -20.58 -9.28 3.00
N ASP A 56 -21.89 -9.13 3.21
CA ASP A 56 -22.80 -10.27 3.23
C ASP A 56 -22.92 -10.87 1.82
N LYS A 57 -22.54 -12.14 1.67
CA LYS A 57 -22.57 -12.87 0.39
C LYS A 57 -23.77 -13.80 0.26
N GLY A 58 -24.70 -13.78 1.22
CA GLY A 58 -25.88 -14.63 1.24
C GLY A 58 -25.98 -15.50 2.49
N PRO A 59 -26.93 -16.45 2.51
CA PRO A 59 -27.30 -17.18 3.72
C PRO A 59 -26.10 -17.84 4.42
N GLY A 60 -25.75 -17.33 5.60
CA GLY A 60 -24.71 -17.91 6.46
C GLY A 60 -23.26 -17.66 6.03
N VAL A 61 -23.01 -16.76 5.06
CA VAL A 61 -21.67 -16.48 4.53
C VAL A 61 -21.41 -14.98 4.45
N VAL A 62 -20.33 -14.52 5.11
CA VAL A 62 -19.87 -13.12 5.03
C VAL A 62 -18.42 -13.10 4.60
N LEU A 63 -18.07 -12.29 3.60
CA LEU A 63 -16.70 -12.09 3.15
C LEU A 63 -16.04 -11.00 3.99
N GLY A 64 -14.99 -11.36 4.73
CA GLY A 64 -14.08 -10.42 5.37
C GLY A 64 -12.96 -10.02 4.40
N ARG A 65 -12.57 -8.74 4.44
CA ARG A 65 -11.38 -8.24 3.74
C ARG A 65 -10.44 -7.52 4.71
N TRP A 66 -9.15 -7.75 4.56
CA TRP A 66 -8.08 -7.09 5.31
C TRP A 66 -7.11 -6.42 4.35
N GLU A 67 -6.54 -5.31 4.80
CA GLU A 67 -5.45 -4.61 4.11
C GLU A 67 -4.31 -4.54 5.11
N ILE A 68 -3.29 -5.36 4.90
CA ILE A 68 -2.19 -5.56 5.85
C ILE A 68 -0.98 -4.83 5.30
N ASN A 69 -0.47 -3.87 6.08
CA ASN A 69 0.65 -3.01 5.71
C ASN A 69 1.96 -3.33 6.47
N GLN A 70 2.04 -4.52 7.05
CA GLN A 70 3.17 -4.97 7.88
C GLN A 70 3.55 -6.39 7.49
N ASN A 71 4.85 -6.70 7.54
CA ASN A 71 5.40 -8.02 7.21
C ASN A 71 5.04 -8.49 5.78
N GLU A 72 4.91 -7.56 4.83
CA GLU A 72 4.70 -7.80 3.40
C GLU A 72 5.94 -7.40 2.57
N PRO A 73 7.08 -8.10 2.73
CA PRO A 73 8.33 -7.71 2.06
C PRO A 73 8.22 -7.72 0.53
N ASP A 74 7.42 -8.63 -0.03
CA ASP A 74 7.18 -8.71 -1.48
C ASP A 74 6.45 -7.48 -2.03
N CYS A 75 5.74 -6.73 -1.17
CA CYS A 75 5.03 -5.50 -1.54
C CYS A 75 5.88 -4.25 -1.27
N ALA A 76 7.11 -4.39 -0.77
CA ALA A 76 7.98 -3.27 -0.43
C ALA A 76 8.81 -2.84 -1.64
N THR A 77 8.32 -1.81 -2.35
CA THR A 77 9.11 -1.04 -3.32
C THR A 77 10.17 -0.18 -2.62
N PHE A 78 11.20 0.23 -3.34
CA PHE A 78 12.20 1.16 -2.79
C PHE A 78 12.78 2.08 -3.85
N TRP A 79 13.30 3.22 -3.41
CA TRP A 79 13.99 4.19 -4.26
C TRP A 79 15.47 3.83 -4.39
N ASN A 80 15.90 3.40 -5.57
CA ASN A 80 17.24 2.84 -5.77
C ASN A 80 18.32 3.92 -5.88
N TRP A 81 18.32 4.67 -6.97
CA TRP A 81 19.27 5.75 -7.22
C TRP A 81 18.53 7.06 -7.44
N TYR A 82 19.21 8.17 -7.15
CA TYR A 82 18.69 9.50 -7.37
C TYR A 82 19.53 10.34 -8.34
N LYS A 83 18.88 11.29 -9.00
CA LYS A 83 19.47 12.31 -9.85
C LYS A 83 19.10 13.68 -9.30
N ASP A 84 20.12 14.47 -9.01
CA ASP A 84 19.96 15.90 -8.76
C ASP A 84 19.83 16.62 -10.11
N LYS A 85 18.68 17.26 -10.32
CA LYS A 85 18.37 17.99 -11.56
C LYS A 85 18.75 19.46 -11.47
N GLY A 86 19.33 19.88 -10.34
CA GLY A 86 19.68 21.27 -10.06
C GLY A 86 18.48 22.12 -9.65
N CYS A 87 18.68 23.43 -9.67
CA CYS A 87 17.65 24.40 -9.32
C CYS A 87 16.52 24.40 -10.33
N THR A 88 15.27 24.51 -9.87
CA THR A 88 14.09 24.55 -10.73
C THR A 88 14.06 25.80 -11.62
N SER A 89 14.51 26.93 -11.08
CA SER A 89 14.83 28.16 -11.80
C SER A 89 15.86 28.98 -11.00
N GLN A 90 16.38 30.06 -11.57
CA GLN A 90 17.32 30.94 -10.88
C GLN A 90 16.59 31.68 -9.75
N GLN A 91 17.15 31.66 -8.52
CA GLN A 91 16.55 32.29 -7.32
C GLN A 91 15.21 31.67 -6.89
N SER A 92 14.91 30.43 -7.27
CA SER A 92 13.68 29.75 -6.85
C SER A 92 13.71 29.32 -5.38
N GLY A 93 14.90 29.19 -4.79
CA GLY A 93 15.08 28.51 -3.51
C GLY A 93 14.71 27.02 -3.55
N LYS A 94 14.53 26.43 -4.75
CA LYS A 94 14.04 25.07 -4.94
C LYS A 94 14.96 24.25 -5.83
N ARG A 95 15.28 23.03 -5.39
CA ARG A 95 16.07 22.05 -6.12
C ARG A 95 15.24 20.81 -6.41
N ARG A 96 15.42 20.26 -7.61
CA ARG A 96 14.65 19.13 -8.11
C ARG A 96 15.46 17.84 -8.00
N ILE A 97 14.85 16.82 -7.41
CA ILE A 97 15.43 15.50 -7.21
C ILE A 97 14.51 14.45 -7.83
N GLU A 98 15.07 13.51 -8.58
CA GLU A 98 14.36 12.39 -9.19
C GLU A 98 14.93 11.07 -8.69
N HIS A 99 14.10 10.10 -8.30
CA HIS A 99 14.53 8.74 -7.94
C HIS A 99 13.87 7.70 -8.84
N TYR A 100 14.58 6.62 -9.08
CA TYR A 100 14.04 5.43 -9.75
C TYR A 100 13.40 4.48 -8.73
N LEU A 101 12.17 4.05 -8.99
CA LEU A 101 11.43 3.09 -8.17
C LEU A 101 11.74 1.66 -8.62
N GLU A 102 12.20 0.84 -7.69
CA GLU A 102 12.50 -0.58 -7.89
C GLU A 102 11.52 -1.48 -7.13
N ASN A 103 11.55 -2.76 -7.50
CA ASN A 103 10.74 -3.83 -6.89
C ASN A 103 9.23 -3.57 -6.99
N LEU A 104 8.79 -2.94 -8.08
CA LEU A 104 7.37 -2.76 -8.36
C LEU A 104 6.71 -4.12 -8.66
N PRO A 105 5.69 -4.55 -7.89
CA PRO A 105 5.03 -5.83 -8.13
C PRO A 105 4.41 -5.92 -9.53
N HIS A 106 4.48 -7.10 -10.14
CA HIS A 106 3.91 -7.32 -11.47
C HIS A 106 2.38 -7.08 -11.45
N GLY A 107 1.89 -6.22 -12.33
CA GLY A 107 0.47 -5.86 -12.39
C GLY A 107 0.02 -4.87 -11.31
N GLY A 108 0.91 -4.42 -10.43
CA GLY A 108 0.61 -3.37 -9.45
C GLY A 108 0.45 -1.99 -10.10
N ASP A 109 -0.33 -1.11 -9.46
CA ASP A 109 -0.51 0.26 -9.93
C ASP A 109 0.73 1.10 -9.57
N TRP A 110 1.58 1.33 -10.57
CA TRP A 110 2.81 2.10 -10.40
C TRP A 110 2.59 3.49 -9.78
N LYS A 111 1.42 4.12 -9.99
CA LYS A 111 1.11 5.43 -9.40
C LYS A 111 0.92 5.31 -7.91
N GLU A 112 0.15 4.32 -7.48
CA GLU A 112 -0.11 4.04 -6.06
C GLU A 112 1.20 3.71 -5.33
N PHE A 113 2.03 2.82 -5.89
CA PHE A 113 3.33 2.50 -5.30
C PHE A 113 4.26 3.72 -5.27
N CYS A 114 4.33 4.50 -6.34
CA CYS A 114 5.15 5.71 -6.37
C CYS A 114 4.70 6.75 -5.33
N ALA A 115 3.39 6.92 -5.13
CA ALA A 115 2.81 7.85 -4.16
C ALA A 115 2.90 7.36 -2.70
N THR A 116 3.17 6.08 -2.45
CA THR A 116 3.18 5.49 -1.10
C THR A 116 4.54 4.93 -0.68
N THR A 117 5.53 4.88 -1.59
CA THR A 117 6.88 4.41 -1.25
C THR A 117 7.65 5.52 -0.53
N PRO A 118 8.03 5.33 0.74
CA PRO A 118 8.71 6.37 1.49
C PRO A 118 10.11 6.64 0.95
N ALA A 119 10.51 7.91 0.93
CA ALA A 119 11.85 8.36 0.57
C ALA A 119 12.46 9.15 1.74
N SER A 120 13.75 8.94 2.02
CA SER A 120 14.48 9.74 3.00
C SER A 120 15.82 10.18 2.41
N PHE A 121 15.99 11.48 2.21
CA PHE A 121 17.23 12.06 1.68
C PHE A 121 17.38 13.51 2.13
N ARG A 122 18.64 13.98 2.24
CA ARG A 122 18.97 15.34 2.73
C ARG A 122 18.31 15.70 4.08
N GLY A 123 18.09 14.71 4.94
CA GLY A 123 17.47 14.90 6.25
C GLY A 123 15.95 15.11 6.23
N ILE A 124 15.29 14.97 5.06
CA ILE A 124 13.85 15.10 4.90
C ILE A 124 13.25 13.70 4.67
N HIS A 125 12.13 13.42 5.34
CA HIS A 125 11.36 12.21 5.15
C HIS A 125 10.08 12.51 4.37
N PHE A 126 9.81 11.70 3.35
CA PHE A 126 8.60 11.75 2.53
C PHE A 126 7.89 10.41 2.62
N ILE A 127 6.57 10.44 2.72
CA ILE A 127 5.72 9.24 2.67
C ILE A 127 5.58 8.66 1.26
N GLY A 128 6.04 9.38 0.24
CA GLY A 128 5.85 9.09 -1.17
C GLY A 128 6.53 10.13 -2.06
N ALA A 129 6.50 9.91 -3.38
CA ALA A 129 6.88 10.96 -4.33
C ALA A 129 5.85 12.09 -4.39
N GLN A 130 6.30 13.33 -4.63
CA GLN A 130 5.38 14.45 -4.86
C GLN A 130 4.74 14.36 -6.24
N GLU A 131 5.53 13.97 -7.23
CA GLU A 131 5.04 13.66 -8.58
C GLU A 131 5.63 12.33 -9.06
N CYS A 132 4.85 11.62 -9.88
CA CYS A 132 5.17 10.30 -10.38
C CYS A 132 5.10 10.29 -11.90
N PHE A 133 6.10 9.71 -12.55
CA PHE A 133 6.12 9.59 -14.01
C PHE A 133 6.79 8.30 -14.46
N GLN A 134 6.52 7.90 -15.70
CA GLN A 134 7.17 6.75 -16.33
C GLN A 134 8.04 7.18 -17.50
N TYR A 135 9.21 6.57 -17.60
CA TYR A 135 10.16 6.77 -18.70
C TYR A 135 10.88 5.47 -19.02
N ASN A 136 10.92 5.06 -20.30
CA ASN A 136 11.52 3.78 -20.74
C ASN A 136 11.07 2.56 -19.90
N GLN A 137 9.75 2.46 -19.61
CA GLN A 137 9.14 1.42 -18.76
C GLN A 137 9.57 1.46 -17.27
N GLY A 138 10.43 2.38 -16.88
CA GLY A 138 10.78 2.65 -15.50
C GLY A 138 9.79 3.60 -14.84
N THR A 139 9.57 3.44 -13.53
CA THR A 139 8.77 4.35 -12.71
C THR A 139 9.70 5.25 -11.91
N TYR A 140 9.40 6.54 -11.90
CA TYR A 140 10.21 7.57 -11.25
C TYR A 140 9.36 8.44 -10.34
N GLY A 141 9.95 8.77 -9.20
CA GLY A 141 9.43 9.75 -8.26
C GLY A 141 10.19 11.07 -8.39
N HIS A 142 9.51 12.15 -8.10
CA HIS A 142 10.01 13.50 -8.19
C HIS A 142 9.73 14.27 -6.89
N TRP A 143 10.69 15.08 -6.47
CA TRP A 143 10.58 15.98 -5.33
C TRP A 143 11.23 17.33 -5.65
N GLU A 144 10.57 18.41 -5.23
CA GLU A 144 11.15 19.74 -5.12
C GLU A 144 11.39 20.08 -3.65
N ILE A 145 12.65 20.32 -3.32
CA ILE A 145 13.10 20.59 -1.95
C ILE A 145 13.66 21.99 -1.82
N ASP A 146 13.56 22.57 -0.63
CA ASP A 146 14.17 23.87 -0.34
C ASP A 146 15.70 23.79 -0.37
N ASP A 147 16.32 24.72 -1.08
CA ASP A 147 17.76 24.83 -1.22
C ASP A 147 18.13 26.29 -1.46
N SER A 148 18.76 26.93 -0.47
CA SER A 148 19.13 28.36 -0.54
C SER A 148 20.31 28.66 -1.47
N SER A 149 20.94 27.63 -2.05
CA SER A 149 21.91 27.81 -3.15
C SER A 149 21.21 27.99 -4.50
N CYS A 150 19.92 27.66 -4.54
CA CYS A 150 18.96 28.09 -5.52
C CYS A 150 18.23 29.33 -4.98
#